data_AF-A0A834C775-F1
#
_entry.id   AF-A0A834C775-F1
#
_cell.length_a   1.000
_cell.length_b   1.000
_cell.length_c   1.000
_cell.angle_alpha   90.00
_cell.angle_beta   90.00
_cell.angle_gamma   90.00
#
_symmetry.space_group_name_H-M   'P 1'
#
loop_
_entity.id
_entity.type
_entity.pdbx_description
1 polymer ?
#
loop_
_entity_poly.entity_id
_entity_poly.type
_entity_poly.pdbx_seq_one_letter_code
_entity_poly.pdbx_strand_id
1 'polypeptide(L)'
;MENWGLSVFVEQKILLDAEVSSSSYQMELTMVVVHEICHQWFGDLVTPVWWEDVWLKEGFAHFFEYVGTDFLFPKWNMEKQRFLTDVLHEVMLLDGLSSSHPISQEVEQATDIDRVFDWIAYKKGAALIRMLANVMGQPLFQKGLNDYLLSHMYGNAARDDLWSKLSQAMRSEGRDINIGEMMDRWTLQMGYPVVTISKNQSEQRPTHYITITQKHFLYGEEARKNLSFTDTTLSLCSLQWQIPLTVAVGNESSVCVEHLIWINNRTETHRIGQMDDNTWLLGNINQTGYFRVNYDLQNWKLLIQQLHSSPQIISVGNRAGLIDDSFNLARAGYLPQGVPLQLIGYLPEETSFLPWHAASRALYQLDKLLDRTDEYRLFSDYVLKQVASRYHQMGWPSNSAGTEGSVLQASYQTEELQRELIMLACSFGNKQCHRQAVAYISDWISSNKNRIPPNIRDIVYCTGVSLMDEDVWEFIWMKFHSTNAVSEKKILLEALTCSDNTFLLNRLLNLSLSSDLVPEQDVIDVIIHVGRNPQGRNLAWKYFREKWDILNARYGEALFMNSKLIGGVTEFLNTEKELYELKEFIQSSGVGAGPALPRALEIVEGNVRWHRLHRRQFYQWLRKPPSLG
;
A
#
# COMPACT_ATOMS: atom_id res chain seq x y z
N MET A 1 -15.76 10.17 12.10
CA MET A 1 -17.21 10.26 11.87
C MET A 1 -17.60 11.72 11.80
N GLU A 2 -18.12 12.07 10.65
CA GLU A 2 -18.16 13.39 10.06
C GLU A 2 -19.46 14.13 10.31
N ASN A 3 -20.13 13.89 11.44
CA ASN A 3 -21.43 14.52 11.69
C ASN A 3 -21.34 16.04 11.52
N TRP A 4 -22.24 16.61 10.71
CA TRP A 4 -22.13 18.00 10.26
C TRP A 4 -22.12 18.98 11.43
N GLY A 5 -20.99 19.68 11.63
CA GLY A 5 -20.78 20.62 12.74
C GLY A 5 -20.40 19.98 14.08
N LEU A 6 -20.28 18.65 14.16
CA LEU A 6 -19.82 17.90 15.33
C LEU A 6 -19.10 16.60 14.93
N SER A 7 -17.91 16.74 14.33
CA SER A 7 -17.07 15.58 14.01
C SER A 7 -16.62 14.85 15.28
N VAL A 8 -16.74 13.52 15.29
CA VAL A 8 -16.40 12.64 16.42
C VAL A 8 -15.20 11.78 16.05
N PHE A 9 -14.21 11.78 16.94
CA PHE A 9 -12.96 11.03 16.81
C PHE A 9 -12.75 10.13 18.03
N VAL A 10 -12.17 8.95 17.83
CA VAL A 10 -11.55 8.22 18.94
C VAL A 10 -10.27 8.95 19.37
N GLU A 11 -9.86 8.82 20.63
CA GLU A 11 -8.72 9.56 21.17
C GLU A 11 -7.43 9.38 20.34
N GLN A 12 -7.19 8.15 19.86
CA GLN A 12 -6.06 7.77 19.00
C GLN A 12 -6.03 8.49 17.64
N LYS A 13 -7.10 9.19 17.28
CA LYS A 13 -7.30 9.87 16.00
C LYS A 13 -7.45 11.40 16.14
N ILE A 14 -7.23 11.94 17.34
CA ILE A 14 -7.27 13.40 17.56
C ILE A 14 -6.26 13.92 18.60
N LEU A 15 -5.88 13.11 19.60
CA LEU A 15 -4.97 13.55 20.67
C LEU A 15 -3.51 13.39 20.26
N LEU A 16 -2.73 14.46 20.39
CA LEU A 16 -1.29 14.53 20.11
C LEU A 16 -0.52 15.01 21.33
N ASP A 17 0.50 14.24 21.73
CA ASP A 17 1.52 14.68 22.70
C ASP A 17 2.82 14.98 21.95
N ALA A 18 3.27 16.24 21.96
CA ALA A 18 4.43 16.70 21.19
C ALA A 18 5.77 16.12 21.69
N GLU A 19 5.88 15.69 22.96
CA GLU A 19 7.12 15.14 23.50
C GLU A 19 7.27 13.63 23.22
N VAL A 20 6.15 12.98 22.92
CA VAL A 20 6.04 11.51 22.88
C VAL A 20 5.68 10.98 21.50
N SER A 21 4.90 11.74 20.72
CA SER A 21 4.35 11.30 19.44
C SER A 21 5.37 11.45 18.31
N SER A 22 5.38 10.48 17.39
CA SER A 22 6.23 10.52 16.20
C SER A 22 5.67 11.47 15.13
N SER A 23 6.54 11.87 14.18
CA SER A 23 6.15 12.58 12.97
C SER A 23 5.07 11.82 12.17
N SER A 24 5.21 10.50 12.07
CA SER A 24 4.24 9.63 11.39
C SER A 24 2.87 9.64 12.08
N TYR A 25 2.83 9.71 13.42
CA TYR A 25 1.56 9.80 14.16
C TYR A 25 0.91 11.17 13.95
N GLN A 26 1.68 12.26 14.00
CA GLN A 26 1.18 13.60 13.67
C GLN A 26 0.61 13.66 12.24
N MET A 27 1.27 13.00 11.29
CA MET A 27 0.80 12.88 9.92
C MET A 27 -0.54 12.13 9.84
N GLU A 28 -0.66 10.97 10.48
CA GLU A 28 -1.88 10.18 10.54
C GLU A 28 -3.06 11.00 11.12
N LEU A 29 -2.84 11.73 12.22
CA LEU A 29 -3.84 12.59 12.81
C LEU A 29 -4.29 13.71 11.87
N THR A 30 -3.33 14.38 11.24
CA THR A 30 -3.61 15.49 10.31
C THR A 30 -4.48 14.99 9.17
N MET A 31 -4.12 13.86 8.56
CA MET A 31 -4.88 13.28 7.45
C MET A 31 -6.32 12.97 7.86
N VAL A 32 -6.53 12.34 9.02
CA VAL A 32 -7.88 12.01 9.51
C VAL A 32 -8.70 13.28 9.78
N VAL A 33 -8.10 14.32 10.37
CA VAL A 33 -8.81 15.60 10.56
C VAL A 33 -9.18 16.25 9.22
N VAL A 34 -8.28 16.26 8.25
CA VAL A 34 -8.56 16.82 6.91
C VAL A 34 -9.65 16.00 6.19
N HIS A 35 -9.61 14.67 6.31
CA HIS A 35 -10.62 13.76 5.75
C HIS A 35 -12.03 14.12 6.25
N GLU A 36 -12.19 14.24 7.56
CA GLU A 36 -13.47 14.52 8.21
C GLU A 36 -13.96 15.95 7.93
N ILE A 37 -13.04 16.91 7.78
CA ILE A 37 -13.39 18.27 7.33
C ILE A 37 -13.81 18.27 5.85
N CYS A 38 -13.22 17.43 5.01
CA CYS A 38 -13.62 17.33 3.60
C CYS A 38 -15.07 16.86 3.46
N HIS A 39 -15.53 16.00 4.37
CA HIS A 39 -16.91 15.52 4.36
C HIS A 39 -17.97 16.60 4.57
N GLN A 40 -17.58 17.74 5.17
CA GLN A 40 -18.49 18.88 5.31
C GLN A 40 -18.97 19.42 3.95
N TRP A 41 -18.26 19.11 2.85
CA TRP A 41 -18.69 19.33 1.47
C TRP A 41 -19.12 18.04 0.77
N PHE A 42 -18.25 17.02 0.75
CA PHE A 42 -18.47 15.76 0.06
C PHE A 42 -19.01 14.72 1.05
N GLY A 43 -20.34 14.61 1.15
CA GLY A 43 -21.02 13.76 2.14
C GLY A 43 -22.14 14.50 2.86
N ASP A 44 -21.84 15.67 3.42
CA ASP A 44 -22.80 16.46 4.22
C ASP A 44 -23.54 17.50 3.36
N LEU A 45 -22.82 18.43 2.72
CA LEU A 45 -23.43 19.47 1.87
C LEU A 45 -24.06 18.86 0.62
N VAL A 46 -23.38 17.90 0.00
CA VAL A 46 -23.90 17.09 -1.09
C VAL A 46 -23.74 15.63 -0.71
N THR A 47 -24.87 14.93 -0.53
CA THR A 47 -24.90 13.55 -0.07
C THR A 47 -25.14 12.61 -1.26
N PRO A 48 -24.44 11.46 -1.35
CA PRO A 48 -24.79 10.43 -2.34
C PRO A 48 -26.29 10.09 -2.28
N VAL A 49 -26.92 9.83 -3.43
CA VAL A 49 -28.34 9.43 -3.48
C VAL A 49 -28.56 8.12 -2.72
N TRP A 50 -27.60 7.20 -2.83
CA TRP A 50 -27.65 5.89 -2.19
C TRP A 50 -26.24 5.36 -1.92
N TRP A 51 -26.15 4.31 -1.11
CA TRP A 51 -24.89 3.67 -0.70
C TRP A 51 -24.11 3.03 -1.85
N GLU A 52 -24.76 2.80 -2.99
CA GLU A 52 -24.10 2.28 -4.19
C GLU A 52 -22.91 3.13 -4.62
N ASP A 53 -23.03 4.45 -4.47
CA ASP A 53 -22.01 5.42 -4.81
C ASP A 53 -21.35 6.05 -3.56
N VAL A 54 -21.22 5.28 -2.48
CA VAL A 54 -20.55 5.73 -1.24
C VAL A 54 -19.14 6.28 -1.50
N TRP A 55 -18.47 5.80 -2.54
CA TRP A 55 -17.17 6.29 -2.97
C TRP A 55 -17.17 7.78 -3.41
N LEU A 56 -18.31 8.36 -3.79
CA LEU A 56 -18.43 9.80 -4.07
C LEU A 56 -18.19 10.66 -2.83
N LYS A 57 -18.37 10.07 -1.65
CA LYS A 57 -18.04 10.68 -0.37
C LYS A 57 -16.64 10.26 0.06
N GLU A 58 -16.44 8.95 0.27
CA GLU A 58 -15.22 8.41 0.89
C GLU A 58 -13.98 8.55 -0.01
N GLY A 59 -14.14 8.35 -1.32
CA GLY A 59 -13.06 8.51 -2.29
C GLY A 59 -12.60 9.97 -2.41
N PHE A 60 -13.52 10.93 -2.35
CA PHE A 60 -13.19 12.36 -2.38
C PHE A 60 -12.49 12.81 -1.10
N ALA A 61 -13.03 12.44 0.07
CA ALA A 61 -12.39 12.73 1.34
C ALA A 61 -10.98 12.11 1.42
N HIS A 62 -10.84 10.87 0.97
CA HIS A 62 -9.55 10.18 0.94
C HIS A 62 -8.57 10.71 -0.13
N PHE A 63 -9.04 11.37 -1.19
CA PHE A 63 -8.16 12.13 -2.09
C PHE A 63 -7.72 13.46 -1.46
N PHE A 64 -8.68 14.21 -0.92
CA PHE A 64 -8.43 15.53 -0.35
C PHE A 64 -7.68 15.49 0.97
N GLU A 65 -7.65 14.38 1.72
CA GLU A 65 -6.79 14.26 2.89
C GLU A 65 -5.30 14.40 2.52
N TYR A 66 -4.87 13.86 1.37
CA TYR A 66 -3.50 14.01 0.89
C TYR A 66 -3.25 15.40 0.33
N VAL A 67 -4.19 15.96 -0.44
CA VAL A 67 -4.07 17.31 -1.00
C VAL A 67 -4.05 18.37 0.10
N GLY A 68 -4.97 18.28 1.07
CA GLY A 68 -5.08 19.21 2.19
C GLY A 68 -3.92 19.06 3.17
N THR A 69 -3.46 17.85 3.44
CA THR A 69 -2.25 17.64 4.26
C THR A 69 -1.01 18.18 3.56
N ASP A 70 -0.86 17.98 2.25
CA ASP A 70 0.24 18.56 1.47
C ASP A 70 0.20 20.11 1.48
N PHE A 71 -1.00 20.69 1.42
CA PHE A 71 -1.18 22.14 1.55
C PHE A 71 -0.74 22.67 2.92
N LEU A 72 -1.10 21.97 4.01
CA LEU A 72 -0.72 22.34 5.38
C LEU A 72 0.76 22.08 5.67
N PHE A 73 1.31 21.00 5.11
CA PHE A 73 2.69 20.55 5.32
C PHE A 73 3.40 20.22 3.98
N PRO A 74 3.74 21.22 3.15
CA PRO A 74 4.27 20.98 1.79
C PRO A 74 5.59 20.20 1.73
N LYS A 75 6.35 20.19 2.84
CA LYS A 75 7.61 19.43 2.95
C LYS A 75 7.37 17.92 3.05
N TRP A 76 6.15 17.48 3.39
CA TRP A 76 5.82 16.07 3.49
C TRP A 76 5.60 15.42 2.13
N ASN A 77 5.31 16.19 1.07
CA ASN A 77 5.05 15.67 -0.28
C ASN A 77 4.00 14.55 -0.30
N MET A 78 2.89 14.76 0.40
CA MET A 78 1.88 13.73 0.65
C MET A 78 1.22 13.28 -0.65
N GLU A 79 0.74 14.21 -1.47
CA GLU A 79 0.02 13.93 -2.72
C GLU A 79 0.92 13.27 -3.77
N LYS A 80 2.18 13.71 -3.87
CA LYS A 80 3.11 13.25 -4.92
C LYS A 80 3.92 12.02 -4.54
N GLN A 81 4.07 11.72 -3.24
CA GLN A 81 4.86 10.59 -2.77
C GLN A 81 4.01 9.60 -1.98
N ARG A 82 3.54 9.97 -0.78
CA ARG A 82 2.82 9.05 0.13
C ARG A 82 1.56 8.45 -0.52
N PHE A 83 0.83 9.23 -1.32
CA PHE A 83 -0.33 8.74 -2.05
C PHE A 83 0.00 7.50 -2.92
N LEU A 84 1.19 7.46 -3.51
CA LEU A 84 1.57 6.35 -4.39
C LEU A 84 1.66 5.04 -3.61
N THR A 85 2.33 5.02 -2.46
CA THR A 85 2.55 3.78 -1.69
C THR A 85 1.39 3.44 -0.77
N ASP A 86 0.74 4.44 -0.21
CA ASP A 86 -0.22 4.28 0.89
C ASP A 86 -1.65 4.14 0.36
N VAL A 87 -1.91 4.63 -0.87
CA VAL A 87 -3.20 4.52 -1.56
C VAL A 87 -3.07 3.64 -2.80
N LEU A 88 -2.34 4.10 -3.81
CA LEU A 88 -2.34 3.51 -5.15
C LEU A 88 -1.81 2.07 -5.16
N HIS A 89 -0.58 1.85 -4.68
CA HIS A 89 0.05 0.53 -4.67
C HIS A 89 -0.73 -0.45 -3.79
N GLU A 90 -1.21 0.02 -2.63
CA GLU A 90 -1.93 -0.82 -1.68
C GLU A 90 -3.27 -1.32 -2.23
N VAL A 91 -4.10 -0.43 -2.78
CA VAL A 91 -5.39 -0.85 -3.32
C VAL A 91 -5.25 -1.72 -4.56
N MET A 92 -4.18 -1.52 -5.36
CA MET A 92 -3.88 -2.40 -6.49
C MET A 92 -3.53 -3.84 -6.05
N LEU A 93 -3.10 -4.07 -4.80
CA LEU A 93 -2.94 -5.44 -4.29
C LEU A 93 -4.30 -6.12 -4.11
N LEU A 94 -5.29 -5.38 -3.60
CA LEU A 94 -6.65 -5.86 -3.36
C LEU A 94 -7.44 -6.01 -4.66
N ASP A 95 -7.38 -4.99 -5.52
CA ASP A 95 -8.15 -4.93 -6.77
C ASP A 95 -7.54 -5.82 -7.88
N GLY A 96 -6.35 -6.40 -7.65
CA GLY A 96 -5.75 -7.42 -8.51
C GLY A 96 -6.17 -8.86 -8.15
N LEU A 97 -7.08 -9.03 -7.19
CA LEU A 97 -7.67 -10.31 -6.80
C LEU A 97 -8.97 -10.56 -7.59
N SER A 98 -9.26 -11.83 -7.87
CA SER A 98 -10.53 -12.22 -8.49
C SER A 98 -11.74 -11.99 -7.58
N SER A 99 -11.51 -11.92 -6.26
CA SER A 99 -12.51 -11.57 -5.26
C SER A 99 -12.75 -10.05 -5.09
N SER A 100 -12.25 -9.21 -6.00
CA SER A 100 -12.53 -7.77 -6.00
C SER A 100 -13.97 -7.48 -6.47
N HIS A 101 -14.33 -6.21 -6.53
CA HIS A 101 -15.63 -5.73 -7.00
C HIS A 101 -15.52 -4.35 -7.68
N PRO A 102 -16.54 -3.94 -8.46
CA PRO A 102 -16.65 -2.56 -8.96
C PRO A 102 -16.72 -1.55 -7.79
N ILE A 103 -16.41 -0.28 -8.05
CA ILE A 103 -16.49 0.74 -6.98
C ILE A 103 -17.94 1.20 -6.75
N SER A 104 -18.76 1.26 -7.80
CA SER A 104 -20.21 1.42 -7.69
C SER A 104 -20.83 0.03 -7.60
N GLN A 105 -21.52 -0.27 -6.51
CA GLN A 105 -22.12 -1.60 -6.27
C GLN A 105 -23.57 -1.47 -5.79
N GLU A 106 -24.44 -2.33 -6.31
CA GLU A 106 -25.83 -2.37 -5.86
C GLU A 106 -25.92 -2.73 -4.36
N VAL A 107 -26.72 -1.95 -3.61
CA VAL A 107 -26.96 -2.14 -2.17
C VAL A 107 -28.46 -2.27 -1.97
N GLU A 108 -28.93 -3.45 -1.60
CA GLU A 108 -30.36 -3.73 -1.40
C GLU A 108 -30.74 -3.73 0.10
N GLN A 109 -29.88 -4.27 0.97
CA GLN A 109 -30.16 -4.45 2.39
C GLN A 109 -29.14 -3.71 3.26
N ALA A 110 -29.53 -3.38 4.49
CA ALA A 110 -28.65 -2.69 5.44
C ALA A 110 -27.35 -3.48 5.71
N THR A 111 -27.41 -4.82 5.70
CA THR A 111 -26.24 -5.70 5.86
C THR A 111 -25.28 -5.68 4.68
N ASP A 112 -25.68 -5.12 3.53
CA ASP A 112 -24.80 -4.94 2.37
C ASP A 112 -23.95 -3.67 2.49
N ILE A 113 -24.31 -2.73 3.37
CA ILE A 113 -23.60 -1.46 3.56
C ILE A 113 -22.14 -1.73 3.96
N ASP A 114 -21.90 -2.69 4.87
CA ASP A 114 -20.54 -3.04 5.30
C ASP A 114 -19.65 -3.56 4.16
N ARG A 115 -20.24 -4.02 3.04
CA ARG A 115 -19.50 -4.50 1.88
C ARG A 115 -19.05 -3.37 0.95
N VAL A 116 -19.76 -2.24 0.94
CA VAL A 116 -19.40 -1.08 0.11
C VAL A 116 -18.48 -0.11 0.84
N PHE A 117 -18.47 -0.14 2.18
CA PHE A 117 -17.48 0.55 3.01
C PHE A 117 -16.21 -0.30 3.14
N ASP A 118 -15.40 -0.31 2.08
CA ASP A 118 -14.14 -1.04 2.05
C ASP A 118 -13.02 -0.25 1.36
N TRP A 119 -11.80 -0.79 1.34
CA TRP A 119 -10.65 -0.10 0.76
C TRP A 119 -10.78 0.17 -0.75
N ILE A 120 -11.69 -0.47 -1.49
CA ILE A 120 -11.97 -0.11 -2.89
C ILE A 120 -12.69 1.24 -2.92
N ALA A 121 -13.76 1.43 -2.14
CA ALA A 121 -14.48 2.72 -2.12
C ALA A 121 -13.58 3.91 -1.72
N TYR A 122 -12.71 3.71 -0.73
CA TYR A 122 -11.78 4.74 -0.25
C TYR A 122 -10.59 4.93 -1.20
N LYS A 123 -9.76 3.90 -1.38
CA LYS A 123 -8.45 4.03 -2.04
C LYS A 123 -8.56 3.99 -3.56
N LYS A 124 -9.38 3.10 -4.15
CA LYS A 124 -9.61 3.10 -5.61
C LYS A 124 -10.38 4.36 -5.99
N GLY A 125 -11.37 4.78 -5.20
CA GLY A 125 -12.08 6.04 -5.39
C GLY A 125 -11.13 7.23 -5.45
N ALA A 126 -10.28 7.39 -4.43
CA ALA A 126 -9.27 8.45 -4.41
C ALA A 126 -8.29 8.37 -5.58
N ALA A 127 -7.83 7.17 -5.96
CA ALA A 127 -6.89 7.00 -7.07
C ALA A 127 -7.50 7.35 -8.43
N LEU A 128 -8.78 7.01 -8.65
CA LEU A 128 -9.54 7.39 -9.84
C LEU A 128 -9.79 8.89 -9.90
N ILE A 129 -10.12 9.51 -8.78
CA ILE A 129 -10.28 10.97 -8.67
C ILE A 129 -8.95 11.68 -8.96
N ARG A 130 -7.83 11.19 -8.43
CA ARG A 130 -6.49 11.71 -8.73
C ARG A 130 -6.16 11.57 -10.21
N MET A 131 -6.44 10.42 -10.84
CA MET A 131 -6.24 10.23 -12.28
C MET A 131 -7.06 11.24 -13.09
N LEU A 132 -8.33 11.44 -12.73
CA LEU A 132 -9.22 12.38 -13.39
C LEU A 132 -8.77 13.83 -13.22
N ALA A 133 -8.33 14.22 -12.02
CA ALA A 133 -7.78 15.55 -11.75
C ALA A 133 -6.53 15.83 -12.61
N ASN A 134 -5.66 14.82 -12.81
CA ASN A 134 -4.50 14.92 -13.69
C ASN A 134 -4.91 15.05 -15.17
N VAL A 135 -5.89 14.27 -15.63
CA VAL A 135 -6.42 14.35 -17.00
C VAL A 135 -7.03 15.73 -17.29
N MET A 136 -7.85 16.24 -16.38
CA MET A 136 -8.54 17.51 -16.55
C MET A 136 -7.60 18.71 -16.37
N GLY A 137 -6.58 18.56 -15.52
CA GLY A 137 -5.81 19.69 -15.01
C GLY A 137 -6.56 20.39 -13.88
N GLN A 138 -5.80 20.89 -12.90
CA GLN A 138 -6.33 21.44 -11.65
C GLN A 138 -7.40 22.54 -11.84
N PRO A 139 -7.26 23.52 -12.76
CA PRO A 139 -8.25 24.57 -12.92
C PRO A 139 -9.63 24.05 -13.36
N LEU A 140 -9.66 23.10 -14.31
CA LEU A 140 -10.92 22.55 -14.83
C LEU A 140 -11.55 21.56 -13.86
N PHE A 141 -10.73 20.78 -13.16
CA PHE A 141 -11.19 19.90 -12.10
C PHE A 141 -11.86 20.72 -10.99
N GLN A 142 -11.21 21.77 -10.50
CA GLN A 142 -11.77 22.64 -9.47
C GLN A 142 -13.05 23.35 -9.93
N LYS A 143 -13.09 23.87 -11.17
CA LYS A 143 -14.29 24.48 -11.74
C LYS A 143 -15.46 23.48 -11.75
N GLY A 144 -15.23 22.28 -12.28
CA GLY A 144 -16.27 21.26 -12.36
C GLY A 144 -16.77 20.79 -10.99
N LEU A 145 -15.89 20.68 -9.98
CA LEU A 145 -16.30 20.37 -8.61
C LEU A 145 -17.10 21.50 -7.96
N ASN A 146 -16.73 22.76 -8.19
CA ASN A 146 -17.49 23.90 -7.69
C ASN A 146 -18.90 23.92 -8.30
N ASP A 147 -18.99 23.75 -9.63
CA ASP A 147 -20.27 23.68 -10.33
C ASP A 147 -21.14 22.50 -9.82
N TYR A 148 -20.52 21.35 -9.53
CA TYR A 148 -21.19 20.21 -8.90
C TYR A 148 -21.73 20.55 -7.51
N LEU A 149 -20.87 21.03 -6.59
CA LEU A 149 -21.28 21.34 -5.23
C LEU A 149 -22.37 22.41 -5.19
N LEU A 150 -22.25 23.50 -5.95
CA LEU A 150 -23.26 24.57 -5.99
C LEU A 150 -24.58 24.11 -6.60
N SER A 151 -24.55 23.21 -7.58
CA SER A 151 -25.78 22.72 -8.23
C SER A 151 -26.58 21.76 -7.34
N HIS A 152 -25.90 21.06 -6.42
CA HIS A 152 -26.49 19.99 -5.61
C HIS A 152 -26.47 20.28 -4.11
N MET A 153 -26.05 21.48 -3.69
CA MET A 153 -25.94 21.85 -2.27
C MET A 153 -27.27 21.66 -1.52
N TYR A 154 -27.19 21.11 -0.31
CA TYR A 154 -28.31 20.72 0.55
C TYR A 154 -29.24 19.65 -0.05
N GLY A 155 -28.72 18.87 -1.01
CA GLY A 155 -29.47 17.81 -1.68
C GLY A 155 -28.60 16.59 -1.95
N ASN A 156 -29.12 15.74 -2.83
CA ASN A 156 -28.45 14.52 -3.23
C ASN A 156 -27.90 14.62 -4.65
N ALA A 157 -26.85 13.83 -4.93
CA ALA A 157 -26.30 13.69 -6.26
C ALA A 157 -25.85 12.24 -6.51
N ALA A 158 -26.09 11.76 -7.72
CA ALA A 158 -25.60 10.48 -8.20
C ALA A 158 -24.25 10.67 -8.92
N ARG A 159 -23.58 9.56 -9.27
CA ARG A 159 -22.33 9.61 -10.04
C ARG A 159 -22.47 10.37 -11.36
N ASP A 160 -23.56 10.17 -12.09
CA ASP A 160 -23.77 10.78 -13.41
C ASP A 160 -23.91 12.31 -13.34
N ASP A 161 -24.39 12.84 -12.21
CA ASP A 161 -24.43 14.28 -11.95
C ASP A 161 -23.01 14.87 -11.89
N LEU A 162 -22.08 14.19 -11.20
CA LEU A 162 -20.67 14.56 -11.16
C LEU A 162 -20.05 14.51 -12.56
N TRP A 163 -20.22 13.40 -13.29
CA TRP A 163 -19.70 13.23 -14.65
C TRP A 163 -20.22 14.29 -15.62
N SER A 164 -21.48 14.66 -15.50
CA SER A 164 -22.08 15.72 -16.31
C SER A 164 -21.37 17.06 -16.08
N LYS A 165 -21.13 17.45 -14.84
CA LYS A 165 -20.46 18.72 -14.48
C LYS A 165 -18.99 18.74 -14.91
N LEU A 166 -18.25 17.64 -14.69
CA LEU A 166 -16.86 17.53 -15.13
C LEU A 166 -16.73 17.54 -16.66
N SER A 167 -17.64 16.88 -17.39
CA SER A 167 -17.68 16.92 -18.85
C SER A 167 -18.01 18.31 -19.39
N GLN A 168 -18.91 19.05 -18.72
CA GLN A 168 -19.22 20.45 -19.06
C GLN A 168 -18.00 21.36 -18.88
N ALA A 169 -17.23 21.20 -17.80
CA ALA A 169 -16.01 21.95 -17.57
C ALA A 169 -14.97 21.71 -18.70
N MET A 170 -14.78 20.46 -19.12
CA MET A 170 -13.88 20.10 -20.23
C MET A 170 -14.31 20.73 -21.56
N ARG A 171 -15.61 20.63 -21.90
CA ARG A 171 -16.17 21.24 -23.11
C ARG A 171 -16.01 22.76 -23.13
N SER A 172 -16.03 23.42 -21.97
CA SER A 172 -15.87 24.88 -21.89
C SER A 172 -14.50 25.39 -22.36
N GLU A 173 -13.48 24.53 -22.40
CA GLU A 173 -12.15 24.81 -22.95
C GLU A 173 -11.90 24.09 -24.29
N GLY A 174 -12.96 23.64 -24.98
CA GLY A 174 -12.84 22.94 -26.27
C GLY A 174 -12.23 21.55 -26.19
N ARG A 175 -12.18 20.92 -25.00
CA ARG A 175 -11.75 19.52 -24.82
C ARG A 175 -12.96 18.61 -24.87
N ASP A 176 -13.20 17.97 -26.02
CA ASP A 176 -14.35 17.09 -26.24
C ASP A 176 -14.08 15.67 -25.73
N ILE A 177 -13.94 15.53 -24.40
CA ILE A 177 -13.81 14.23 -23.72
C ILE A 177 -15.06 14.01 -22.88
N ASN A 178 -15.78 12.92 -23.14
CA ASN A 178 -16.91 12.50 -22.32
C ASN A 178 -16.38 11.79 -21.05
N ILE A 179 -16.40 12.48 -19.92
CA ILE A 179 -15.91 11.94 -18.64
C ILE A 179 -16.78 10.77 -18.18
N GLY A 180 -18.09 10.79 -18.44
CA GLY A 180 -18.98 9.69 -18.09
C GLY A 180 -18.59 8.39 -18.81
N GLU A 181 -18.48 8.43 -20.14
CA GLU A 181 -18.08 7.25 -20.92
C GLU A 181 -16.72 6.68 -20.52
N MET A 182 -15.76 7.56 -20.19
CA MET A 182 -14.45 7.16 -19.71
C MET A 182 -14.56 6.52 -18.32
N MET A 183 -15.17 7.21 -17.36
CA MET A 183 -15.16 6.82 -15.96
C MET A 183 -16.09 5.65 -15.65
N ASP A 184 -17.13 5.41 -16.45
CA ASP A 184 -17.95 4.20 -16.35
C ASP A 184 -17.10 2.93 -16.54
N ARG A 185 -16.05 2.98 -17.37
CA ARG A 185 -15.09 1.87 -17.51
C ARG A 185 -14.21 1.69 -16.29
N TRP A 186 -14.14 2.66 -15.39
CA TRP A 186 -13.35 2.60 -14.17
C TRP A 186 -14.21 2.32 -12.93
N THR A 187 -15.50 2.71 -12.95
CA THR A 187 -16.39 2.60 -11.80
C THR A 187 -17.32 1.39 -11.83
N LEU A 188 -17.82 0.99 -13.00
CA LEU A 188 -18.82 -0.07 -13.15
C LEU A 188 -18.23 -1.48 -13.35
N GLN A 189 -16.90 -1.60 -13.44
CA GLN A 189 -16.22 -2.90 -13.52
C GLN A 189 -15.13 -3.02 -12.46
N MET A 190 -14.92 -4.24 -11.97
CA MET A 190 -13.88 -4.55 -11.01
C MET A 190 -12.48 -4.52 -11.65
N GLY A 191 -11.46 -4.38 -10.80
CA GLY A 191 -10.07 -4.50 -11.23
C GLY A 191 -9.55 -3.32 -12.02
N TYR A 192 -8.36 -3.53 -12.58
CA TYR A 192 -7.61 -2.56 -13.38
C TYR A 192 -6.77 -3.24 -14.45
N PRO A 193 -6.32 -2.51 -15.49
CA PRO A 193 -5.52 -3.10 -16.54
C PRO A 193 -4.02 -3.16 -16.18
N VAL A 194 -3.34 -4.16 -16.74
CA VAL A 194 -1.92 -4.10 -17.04
C VAL A 194 -1.75 -3.64 -18.50
N VAL A 195 -0.97 -2.59 -18.69
CA VAL A 195 -0.63 -2.03 -20.00
C VAL A 195 0.77 -2.51 -20.38
N THR A 196 0.87 -3.32 -21.44
CA THR A 196 2.18 -3.75 -21.96
C THR A 196 2.58 -2.87 -23.14
N ILE A 197 3.73 -2.20 -23.02
CA ILE A 197 4.33 -1.36 -24.06
C ILE A 197 5.52 -2.11 -24.67
N SER A 198 5.54 -2.21 -25.99
CA SER A 198 6.62 -2.87 -26.74
C SER A 198 7.03 -2.04 -27.95
N LYS A 199 8.33 -2.01 -28.25
CA LYS A 199 8.82 -1.46 -29.52
C LYS A 199 8.34 -2.35 -30.65
N ASN A 200 7.83 -1.76 -31.74
CA ASN A 200 7.43 -2.55 -32.90
C ASN A 200 8.70 -3.06 -33.61
N GLN A 201 8.88 -4.39 -33.68
CA GLN A 201 10.04 -5.04 -34.30
C GLN A 201 9.83 -5.42 -35.77
N SER A 202 8.76 -4.97 -36.42
CA SER A 202 8.56 -5.29 -37.84
C SER A 202 9.66 -4.65 -38.69
N GLU A 203 10.44 -5.48 -39.41
CA GLU A 203 11.48 -5.09 -40.37
C GLU A 203 10.98 -4.10 -41.46
N GLN A 204 9.67 -3.94 -41.61
CA GLN A 204 9.03 -3.09 -42.62
C GLN A 204 8.51 -1.74 -42.07
N ARG A 205 8.62 -1.48 -40.75
CA ARG A 205 8.22 -0.18 -40.15
C ARG A 205 9.43 0.51 -39.48
N PRO A 206 9.56 1.85 -39.63
CA PRO A 206 10.62 2.60 -38.97
C PRO A 206 10.54 2.50 -37.43
N THR A 207 11.66 2.72 -36.74
CA THR A 207 11.87 2.74 -35.27
C THR A 207 11.08 3.82 -34.50
N HIS A 208 9.90 4.20 -34.97
CA HIS A 208 9.08 5.31 -34.47
C HIS A 208 7.70 4.85 -33.98
N TYR A 209 7.44 3.54 -33.90
CA TYR A 209 6.14 3.01 -33.48
C TYR A 209 6.27 2.10 -32.26
N ILE A 210 5.32 2.25 -31.35
CA ILE A 210 5.14 1.37 -30.20
C ILE A 210 3.81 0.65 -30.32
N THR A 211 3.78 -0.61 -29.89
CA THR A 211 2.56 -1.40 -29.75
C THR A 211 2.20 -1.45 -28.27
N ILE A 212 0.97 -1.08 -27.98
CA ILE A 212 0.43 -0.96 -26.63
C ILE A 212 -0.74 -1.93 -26.52
N THR A 213 -0.72 -2.76 -25.48
CA THR A 213 -1.79 -3.72 -25.22
C THR A 213 -2.31 -3.57 -23.80
N GLN A 214 -3.62 -3.69 -23.60
CA GLN A 214 -4.24 -3.68 -22.26
C GLN A 214 -4.91 -5.03 -21.99
N LYS A 215 -4.80 -5.51 -20.75
CA LYS A 215 -5.47 -6.71 -20.24
C LYS A 215 -5.84 -6.51 -18.78
N HIS A 216 -6.92 -7.11 -18.30
CA HIS A 216 -7.21 -7.17 -16.85
C HIS A 216 -6.03 -7.81 -16.11
N PHE A 217 -5.51 -7.14 -15.08
CA PHE A 217 -4.43 -7.64 -14.23
C PHE A 217 -4.99 -8.53 -13.12
N LEU A 218 -4.41 -9.72 -12.93
CA LEU A 218 -4.75 -10.65 -11.85
C LEU A 218 -3.52 -11.40 -11.36
N TYR A 219 -3.42 -11.67 -10.04
CA TYR A 219 -2.31 -12.45 -9.44
C TYR A 219 -2.36 -13.97 -9.72
N GLY A 220 -3.47 -14.49 -10.27
CA GLY A 220 -3.67 -15.92 -10.56
C GLY A 220 -3.70 -16.23 -12.06
N GLU A 221 -2.76 -17.05 -12.55
CA GLU A 221 -2.76 -17.48 -13.96
C GLU A 221 -4.01 -18.32 -14.33
N GLU A 222 -4.53 -19.10 -13.38
CA GLU A 222 -5.76 -19.89 -13.56
C GLU A 222 -7.01 -19.01 -13.55
N ALA A 223 -7.09 -18.01 -12.67
CA ALA A 223 -8.17 -17.01 -12.70
C ALA A 223 -8.22 -16.30 -14.07
N ARG A 224 -7.04 -15.96 -14.62
CA ARG A 224 -6.93 -15.37 -15.97
C ARG A 224 -7.36 -16.34 -17.09
N LYS A 225 -7.14 -17.65 -16.94
CA LYS A 225 -7.58 -18.69 -17.89
C LYS A 225 -9.08 -18.99 -17.77
N ASN A 226 -9.63 -18.99 -16.56
CA ASN A 226 -11.04 -19.27 -16.28
C ASN A 226 -11.97 -18.12 -16.68
N LEU A 227 -11.49 -16.87 -16.64
CA LEU A 227 -12.20 -15.72 -17.22
C LEU A 227 -12.51 -15.87 -18.71
N SER A 228 -11.82 -16.77 -19.43
CA SER A 228 -12.15 -17.04 -20.83
C SER A 228 -13.27 -18.06 -21.03
N PHE A 229 -13.83 -18.67 -19.97
CA PHE A 229 -14.75 -19.80 -20.10
C PHE A 229 -16.06 -19.74 -19.28
N THR A 230 -16.24 -18.92 -18.24
CA THR A 230 -17.36 -19.16 -17.31
C THR A 230 -18.28 -18.02 -16.85
N ASP A 231 -18.12 -16.75 -17.24
CA ASP A 231 -19.05 -15.70 -16.75
C ASP A 231 -19.87 -15.02 -17.83
N THR A 232 -21.08 -15.56 -18.03
CA THR A 232 -22.17 -14.93 -18.79
C THR A 232 -22.78 -13.71 -18.08
N THR A 233 -22.44 -13.43 -16.82
CA THR A 233 -22.91 -12.27 -16.04
C THR A 233 -21.94 -11.07 -16.08
N LEU A 234 -20.65 -11.28 -16.39
CA LEU A 234 -19.68 -10.21 -16.71
C LEU A 234 -19.88 -9.60 -18.11
N SER A 235 -20.95 -9.99 -18.81
CA SER A 235 -21.27 -9.64 -20.20
C SER A 235 -21.53 -8.16 -20.47
N LEU A 236 -21.64 -7.29 -19.45
CA LEU A 236 -21.93 -5.87 -19.65
C LEU A 236 -20.68 -5.01 -19.93
N CYS A 237 -19.49 -5.47 -19.53
CA CYS A 237 -18.24 -4.75 -19.73
C CYS A 237 -17.13 -5.69 -20.24
N SER A 238 -16.54 -5.39 -21.39
CA SER A 238 -15.55 -6.24 -22.07
C SER A 238 -14.17 -6.34 -21.36
N LEU A 239 -14.10 -5.99 -20.08
CA LEU A 239 -12.89 -5.76 -19.28
C LEU A 239 -11.85 -4.94 -20.06
N GLN A 240 -12.34 -3.79 -20.53
CA GLN A 240 -11.59 -2.84 -21.34
C GLN A 240 -11.78 -1.45 -20.76
N TRP A 241 -10.69 -0.71 -20.65
CA TRP A 241 -10.65 0.61 -20.07
C TRP A 241 -10.30 1.65 -21.14
N GLN A 242 -10.80 2.87 -20.97
CA GLN A 242 -10.30 4.04 -21.69
C GLN A 242 -9.15 4.62 -20.86
N ILE A 243 -7.91 4.42 -21.31
CA ILE A 243 -6.71 4.67 -20.51
C ILE A 243 -6.00 5.94 -20.99
N PRO A 244 -5.86 6.98 -20.13
CA PRO A 244 -5.00 8.12 -20.39
C PRO A 244 -3.54 7.74 -20.09
N LEU A 245 -2.87 7.11 -21.06
CA LEU A 245 -1.50 6.63 -20.90
C LEU A 245 -0.50 7.74 -21.22
N THR A 246 0.31 8.12 -20.24
CA THR A 246 1.47 8.99 -20.44
C THR A 246 2.70 8.12 -20.76
N VAL A 247 3.48 8.48 -21.78
CA VAL A 247 4.69 7.76 -22.20
C VAL A 247 5.85 8.72 -22.38
N ALA A 248 7.01 8.38 -21.82
CA ALA A 248 8.27 9.05 -22.06
C ALA A 248 9.26 8.10 -22.74
N VAL A 249 10.10 8.68 -23.61
CA VAL A 249 11.26 8.02 -24.21
C VAL A 249 12.50 8.59 -23.53
N GLY A 250 13.40 7.74 -23.07
CA GLY A 250 14.64 8.19 -22.44
C GLY A 250 15.86 7.41 -22.89
N ASN A 251 17.02 7.93 -22.53
CA ASN A 251 18.34 7.32 -22.70
C ASN A 251 19.22 7.68 -21.49
N GLU A 252 20.49 7.25 -21.51
CA GLU A 252 21.43 7.47 -20.40
C GLU A 252 21.52 8.93 -19.92
N SER A 253 21.35 9.89 -20.82
CA SER A 253 21.58 11.31 -20.53
C SER A 253 20.30 12.11 -20.28
N SER A 254 19.15 11.65 -20.78
CA SER A 254 17.96 12.50 -20.87
C SER A 254 16.66 11.72 -21.00
N VAL A 255 15.56 12.36 -20.59
CA VAL A 255 14.20 11.92 -20.83
C VAL A 255 13.49 12.96 -21.68
N CYS A 256 12.85 12.53 -22.77
CA CYS A 256 12.05 13.38 -23.63
C CYS A 256 10.74 13.82 -22.95
N VAL A 257 10.07 14.79 -23.58
CA VAL A 257 8.75 15.28 -23.16
C VAL A 257 7.73 14.13 -23.18
N GLU A 258 6.87 14.11 -22.17
CA GLU A 258 5.75 13.21 -22.02
C GLU A 258 4.77 13.29 -23.20
N HIS A 259 4.36 12.14 -23.72
CA HIS A 259 3.27 12.00 -24.68
C HIS A 259 2.03 11.41 -24.00
N LEU A 260 0.89 12.10 -24.09
CA LEU A 260 -0.41 11.54 -23.67
C LEU A 260 -1.05 10.77 -24.84
N ILE A 261 -1.35 9.49 -24.61
CA ILE A 261 -1.98 8.58 -25.56
C ILE A 261 -3.26 8.01 -24.95
N TRP A 262 -4.38 8.18 -25.65
CA TRP A 262 -5.66 7.60 -25.26
C TRP A 262 -5.80 6.19 -25.82
N ILE A 263 -5.75 5.19 -24.94
CA ILE A 263 -5.90 3.78 -25.33
C ILE A 263 -7.36 3.38 -25.17
N ASN A 264 -8.00 3.08 -26.30
CA ASN A 264 -9.42 2.72 -26.32
C ASN A 264 -9.65 1.25 -26.61
N ASN A 265 -8.75 0.59 -27.34
CA ASN A 265 -8.84 -0.80 -27.76
C ASN A 265 -7.86 -1.71 -26.99
N ARG A 266 -8.05 -3.03 -27.12
CA ARG A 266 -7.16 -4.04 -26.51
C ARG A 266 -5.72 -3.96 -27.01
N THR A 267 -5.52 -3.56 -28.26
CA THR A 267 -4.20 -3.46 -28.88
C THR A 267 -4.22 -2.31 -29.88
N GLU A 268 -3.28 -1.38 -29.72
CA GLU A 268 -3.13 -0.21 -30.58
C GLU A 268 -1.66 0.01 -30.94
N THR A 269 -1.42 0.68 -32.06
CA THR A 269 -0.08 1.08 -32.48
C THR A 269 -0.03 2.58 -32.60
N HIS A 270 0.91 3.20 -31.91
CA HIS A 270 1.05 4.65 -31.83
C HIS A 270 2.43 5.06 -32.30
N ARG A 271 2.50 6.20 -32.99
CA ARG A 271 3.78 6.79 -33.38
C ARG A 271 4.34 7.55 -32.19
N ILE A 272 5.59 7.27 -31.83
CA ILE A 272 6.35 8.02 -30.84
C ILE A 272 7.59 8.64 -31.53
N GLY A 273 8.33 9.50 -30.82
CA GLY A 273 9.55 10.12 -31.33
C GLY A 273 10.61 9.13 -31.85
N GLN A 274 11.74 9.63 -32.36
CA GLN A 274 12.81 8.76 -32.82
C GLN A 274 13.31 7.88 -31.66
N MET A 275 13.35 6.56 -31.88
CA MET A 275 13.93 5.60 -30.96
C MET A 275 15.08 4.86 -31.64
N ASP A 276 16.07 4.47 -30.84
CA ASP A 276 17.15 3.57 -31.21
C ASP A 276 17.17 2.36 -30.26
N ASP A 277 18.17 1.49 -30.36
CA ASP A 277 18.26 0.29 -29.54
C ASP A 277 18.60 0.58 -28.06
N ASN A 278 19.14 1.76 -27.76
CA ASN A 278 19.55 2.20 -26.42
C ASN A 278 18.48 3.05 -25.72
N THR A 279 17.42 3.46 -26.42
CA THR A 279 16.33 4.18 -25.78
C THR A 279 15.42 3.26 -24.98
N TRP A 280 15.06 3.64 -23.77
CA TRP A 280 14.03 2.97 -23.00
C TRP A 280 12.70 3.73 -23.09
N LEU A 281 11.61 2.98 -22.96
CA LEU A 281 10.24 3.47 -22.83
C LEU A 281 9.82 3.39 -21.38
N LEU A 282 9.17 4.45 -20.90
CA LEU A 282 8.58 4.53 -19.57
C LEU A 282 7.13 5.00 -19.70
N GLY A 283 6.22 4.28 -19.06
CA GLY A 283 4.79 4.56 -19.12
C GLY A 283 4.27 4.98 -17.74
N ASN A 284 3.12 5.65 -17.71
CA ASN A 284 2.48 6.13 -16.49
C ASN A 284 3.40 7.05 -15.68
N ILE A 285 3.78 8.18 -16.27
CA ILE A 285 4.66 9.19 -15.66
C ILE A 285 4.08 9.65 -14.32
N ASN A 286 4.89 9.56 -13.25
CA ASN A 286 4.52 9.78 -11.84
C ASN A 286 3.32 8.94 -11.34
N GLN A 287 3.02 7.82 -12.01
CA GLN A 287 1.93 6.91 -11.70
C GLN A 287 0.59 7.62 -11.45
N THR A 288 0.22 8.56 -12.31
CA THR A 288 -1.05 9.29 -12.20
C THR A 288 -2.25 8.43 -12.60
N GLY A 289 -2.04 7.44 -13.48
CA GLY A 289 -3.07 6.50 -13.92
C GLY A 289 -3.22 5.27 -13.02
N TYR A 290 -4.45 4.77 -12.91
CA TYR A 290 -4.80 3.57 -12.13
C TYR A 290 -4.56 2.27 -12.91
N PHE A 291 -3.32 2.03 -13.31
CA PHE A 291 -2.92 0.81 -14.03
C PHE A 291 -1.44 0.50 -13.85
N ARG A 292 -1.08 -0.78 -14.04
CA ARG A 292 0.32 -1.24 -14.02
C ARG A 292 0.92 -1.22 -15.41
N VAL A 293 2.22 -0.99 -15.53
CA VAL A 293 2.91 -0.98 -16.83
C VAL A 293 3.90 -2.13 -16.90
N ASN A 294 3.80 -2.92 -17.97
CA ASN A 294 4.78 -3.95 -18.31
C ASN A 294 5.49 -3.61 -19.62
N TYR A 295 6.66 -4.21 -19.80
CA TYR A 295 7.47 -4.07 -20.99
C TYR A 295 8.01 -5.43 -21.45
N ASP A 296 8.53 -5.48 -22.67
CA ASP A 296 9.40 -6.59 -23.07
C ASP A 296 10.72 -6.61 -22.25
N LEU A 297 11.39 -7.75 -22.24
CA LEU A 297 12.59 -7.96 -21.43
C LEU A 297 13.75 -7.04 -21.82
N GLN A 298 13.82 -6.61 -23.08
CA GLN A 298 14.87 -5.70 -23.53
C GLN A 298 14.67 -4.31 -22.95
N ASN A 299 13.43 -3.79 -22.96
CA ASN A 299 13.13 -2.50 -22.33
C ASN A 299 13.32 -2.55 -20.80
N TRP A 300 12.93 -3.65 -20.14
CA TRP A 300 13.24 -3.86 -18.72
C TRP A 300 14.75 -3.82 -18.46
N LYS A 301 15.57 -4.46 -19.31
CA LYS A 301 17.03 -4.42 -19.20
C LYS A 301 17.56 -2.98 -19.28
N LEU A 302 17.07 -2.18 -20.24
CA LEU A 302 17.49 -0.78 -20.40
C LEU A 302 17.09 0.10 -19.21
N LEU A 303 15.88 -0.09 -18.67
CA LEU A 303 15.45 0.61 -17.45
C LEU A 303 16.30 0.23 -16.24
N ILE A 304 16.65 -1.05 -16.08
CA ILE A 304 17.55 -1.50 -15.01
C ILE A 304 18.93 -0.86 -15.19
N GLN A 305 19.48 -0.85 -16.40
CA GLN A 305 20.76 -0.19 -16.68
C GLN A 305 20.72 1.30 -16.34
N GLN A 306 19.65 2.01 -16.71
CA GLN A 306 19.45 3.42 -16.37
C GLN A 306 19.44 3.66 -14.85
N LEU A 307 18.77 2.81 -14.08
CA LEU A 307 18.69 2.93 -12.62
C LEU A 307 20.05 2.68 -11.94
N HIS A 308 20.86 1.76 -12.48
CA HIS A 308 22.21 1.49 -11.97
C HIS A 308 23.22 2.57 -12.35
N SER A 309 23.07 3.21 -13.52
CA SER A 309 24.04 4.21 -14.01
C SER A 309 23.70 5.63 -13.59
N SER A 310 22.42 6.02 -13.64
CA SER A 310 21.96 7.38 -13.39
C SER A 310 20.46 7.39 -13.00
N PRO A 311 20.14 6.94 -11.76
CA PRO A 311 18.76 6.83 -11.30
C PRO A 311 18.01 8.17 -11.29
N GLN A 312 18.72 9.28 -11.09
CA GLN A 312 18.17 10.64 -11.04
C GLN A 312 17.48 11.10 -12.35
N ILE A 313 17.75 10.44 -13.47
CA ILE A 313 17.11 10.73 -14.77
C ILE A 313 15.63 10.32 -14.75
N ILE A 314 15.29 9.25 -14.04
CA ILE A 314 13.91 8.80 -13.83
C ILE A 314 13.35 9.48 -12.58
N SER A 315 12.14 10.04 -12.66
CA SER A 315 11.51 10.73 -11.52
C SER A 315 11.35 9.80 -10.32
N VAL A 316 11.36 10.38 -9.11
CA VAL A 316 11.21 9.62 -7.85
C VAL A 316 9.95 8.75 -7.85
N GLY A 317 8.81 9.29 -8.32
CA GLY A 317 7.55 8.55 -8.43
C GLY A 317 7.64 7.39 -9.42
N ASN A 318 8.30 7.57 -10.56
CA ASN A 318 8.48 6.48 -11.52
C ASN A 318 9.47 5.40 -11.04
N ARG A 319 10.52 5.76 -10.30
CA ARG A 319 11.41 4.74 -9.69
C ARG A 319 10.65 3.84 -8.72
N ALA A 320 9.85 4.43 -7.84
CA ALA A 320 8.97 3.69 -6.94
C ALA A 320 7.95 2.83 -7.70
N GLY A 321 7.37 3.38 -8.77
CA GLY A 321 6.44 2.65 -9.62
C GLY A 321 7.05 1.46 -10.35
N LEU A 322 8.27 1.60 -10.88
CA LEU A 322 8.99 0.49 -11.52
C LEU A 322 9.28 -0.64 -10.52
N ILE A 323 9.62 -0.29 -9.27
CA ILE A 323 9.79 -1.26 -8.20
C ILE A 323 8.46 -1.97 -7.95
N ASP A 324 7.38 -1.24 -7.62
CA ASP A 324 6.08 -1.84 -7.32
C ASP A 324 5.54 -2.71 -8.49
N ASP A 325 5.58 -2.20 -9.73
CA ASP A 325 5.12 -2.93 -10.90
C ASP A 325 5.95 -4.19 -11.14
N SER A 326 7.29 -4.11 -11.11
CA SER A 326 8.13 -5.28 -11.42
C SER A 326 7.91 -6.45 -10.43
N PHE A 327 7.74 -6.18 -9.14
CA PHE A 327 7.45 -7.23 -8.15
C PHE A 327 6.05 -7.81 -8.32
N ASN A 328 5.03 -6.98 -8.56
CA ASN A 328 3.66 -7.48 -8.71
C ASN A 328 3.45 -8.19 -10.06
N LEU A 329 4.08 -7.73 -11.13
CA LEU A 329 4.12 -8.43 -12.43
C LEU A 329 4.82 -9.77 -12.31
N ALA A 330 5.94 -9.84 -11.56
CA ALA A 330 6.61 -11.10 -11.30
C ALA A 330 5.75 -12.05 -10.47
N ARG A 331 5.12 -11.55 -9.39
CA ARG A 331 4.18 -12.33 -8.57
C ARG A 331 3.03 -12.91 -9.39
N ALA A 332 2.50 -12.13 -10.33
CA ALA A 332 1.42 -12.52 -11.22
C ALA A 332 1.88 -13.35 -12.46
N GLY A 333 3.18 -13.62 -12.60
CA GLY A 333 3.72 -14.45 -13.69
C GLY A 333 3.86 -13.74 -15.04
N TYR A 334 3.75 -12.41 -15.09
CA TYR A 334 3.99 -11.60 -16.30
C TYR A 334 5.48 -11.35 -16.54
N LEU A 335 6.29 -11.43 -15.48
CA LEU A 335 7.72 -11.12 -15.51
C LEU A 335 8.52 -12.23 -14.80
N PRO A 336 9.73 -12.60 -15.27
CA PRO A 336 10.58 -13.53 -14.54
C PRO A 336 10.99 -12.99 -13.17
N GLN A 337 11.01 -13.86 -12.15
CA GLN A 337 11.31 -13.48 -10.75
C GLN A 337 12.67 -12.78 -10.54
N GLY A 338 13.64 -13.03 -11.43
CA GLY A 338 14.97 -12.41 -11.34
C GLY A 338 15.01 -10.94 -11.76
N VAL A 339 14.06 -10.46 -12.58
CA VAL A 339 14.04 -9.07 -13.08
C VAL A 339 13.82 -8.05 -11.95
N PRO A 340 12.80 -8.16 -11.07
CA PRO A 340 12.64 -7.22 -9.96
C PRO A 340 13.83 -7.21 -9.00
N LEU A 341 14.47 -8.37 -8.78
CA LEU A 341 15.66 -8.47 -7.93
C LEU A 341 16.87 -7.75 -8.56
N GLN A 342 17.07 -7.89 -9.88
CA GLN A 342 18.10 -7.11 -10.59
C GLN A 342 17.81 -5.61 -10.53
N LEU A 343 16.52 -5.24 -10.67
CA LEU A 343 16.08 -3.87 -10.62
C LEU A 343 16.46 -3.24 -9.29
N ILE A 344 16.06 -3.79 -8.14
CA ILE A 344 16.42 -3.20 -6.83
C ILE A 344 17.90 -3.26 -6.47
N GLY A 345 18.75 -3.86 -7.31
CA GLY A 345 20.21 -3.83 -7.12
C GLY A 345 20.82 -2.42 -7.13
N TYR A 346 20.10 -1.40 -7.62
CA TYR A 346 20.56 0.00 -7.61
C TYR A 346 20.32 0.71 -6.27
N LEU A 347 19.51 0.14 -5.37
CA LEU A 347 19.10 0.78 -4.11
C LEU A 347 20.25 1.33 -3.25
N PRO A 348 21.46 0.72 -3.19
CA PRO A 348 22.59 1.34 -2.49
C PRO A 348 22.91 2.78 -2.93
N GLU A 349 22.57 3.15 -4.16
CA GLU A 349 22.73 4.50 -4.73
C GLU A 349 21.47 5.38 -4.57
N GLU A 350 20.33 4.84 -4.15
CA GLU A 350 19.09 5.59 -3.96
C GLU A 350 19.13 6.48 -2.71
N THR A 351 18.73 7.75 -2.86
CA THR A 351 18.69 8.76 -1.78
C THR A 351 17.29 9.23 -1.42
N SER A 352 16.27 8.84 -2.18
CA SER A 352 14.89 9.26 -1.93
C SER A 352 14.14 8.24 -1.08
N PHE A 353 13.30 8.71 -0.15
CA PHE A 353 12.44 7.86 0.67
C PHE A 353 11.51 6.96 -0.15
N LEU A 354 10.80 7.52 -1.13
CA LEU A 354 9.71 6.81 -1.80
C LEU A 354 10.12 5.51 -2.51
N PRO A 355 11.22 5.42 -3.30
CA PRO A 355 11.64 4.16 -3.91
C PRO A 355 12.11 3.13 -2.88
N TRP A 356 12.75 3.58 -1.78
CA TRP A 356 13.07 2.71 -0.64
C TRP A 356 11.82 2.15 0.03
N HIS A 357 10.79 2.98 0.20
CA HIS A 357 9.52 2.56 0.78
C HIS A 357 8.76 1.58 -0.14
N ALA A 358 8.76 1.80 -1.46
CA ALA A 358 8.22 0.83 -2.41
C ALA A 358 8.98 -0.51 -2.36
N ALA A 359 10.32 -0.45 -2.27
CA ALA A 359 11.14 -1.65 -2.14
C ALA A 359 10.90 -2.38 -0.81
N SER A 360 10.81 -1.67 0.31
CA SER A 360 10.61 -2.29 1.62
C SER A 360 9.27 -3.02 1.68
N ARG A 361 8.19 -2.43 1.15
CA ARG A 361 6.89 -3.11 1.01
C ARG A 361 7.00 -4.42 0.23
N ALA A 362 7.70 -4.42 -0.91
CA ALA A 362 7.92 -5.63 -1.69
C ALA A 362 8.79 -6.67 -0.94
N LEU A 363 9.83 -6.22 -0.26
CA LEU A 363 10.73 -7.08 0.53
C LEU A 363 10.02 -7.70 1.74
N TYR A 364 9.18 -6.95 2.46
CA TYR A 364 8.36 -7.49 3.55
C TYR A 364 7.33 -8.50 3.04
N GLN A 365 6.77 -8.31 1.85
CA GLN A 365 5.89 -9.33 1.25
C GLN A 365 6.65 -10.62 0.92
N LEU A 366 7.90 -10.52 0.43
CA LEU A 366 8.76 -11.70 0.26
C LEU A 366 9.16 -12.32 1.60
N ASP A 367 9.44 -11.51 2.61
CA ASP A 367 9.75 -11.96 3.97
C ASP A 367 8.64 -12.83 4.54
N LYS A 368 7.38 -12.39 4.42
CA LYS A 368 6.18 -13.15 4.79
C LYS A 368 6.08 -14.52 4.15
N LEU A 369 6.58 -14.66 2.92
CA LEU A 369 6.61 -15.94 2.23
C LEU A 369 7.80 -16.78 2.72
N LEU A 370 8.96 -16.17 2.92
CA LEU A 370 10.23 -16.89 3.04
C LEU A 370 10.70 -17.17 4.48
N ASP A 371 10.18 -16.47 5.48
CA ASP A 371 10.62 -16.50 6.89
C ASP A 371 10.72 -17.92 7.51
N ARG A 372 9.87 -18.85 7.09
CA ARG A 372 9.82 -20.24 7.57
C ARG A 372 10.55 -21.24 6.67
N THR A 373 11.36 -20.77 5.72
CA THR A 373 12.10 -21.64 4.81
C THR A 373 13.54 -21.88 5.27
N ASP A 374 14.09 -23.07 5.01
CA ASP A 374 15.46 -23.44 5.41
C ASP A 374 16.55 -22.52 4.84
N GLU A 375 16.27 -21.87 3.70
CA GLU A 375 17.20 -21.00 2.98
C GLU A 375 16.99 -19.50 3.28
N TYR A 376 16.11 -19.15 4.23
CA TYR A 376 15.75 -17.77 4.56
C TYR A 376 16.96 -16.84 4.74
N ARG A 377 18.04 -17.35 5.33
CA ARG A 377 19.28 -16.59 5.53
C ARG A 377 19.86 -15.99 4.24
N LEU A 378 19.74 -16.67 3.09
CA LEU A 378 20.21 -16.12 1.80
C LEU A 378 19.43 -14.87 1.41
N PHE A 379 18.14 -14.82 1.73
CA PHE A 379 17.28 -13.67 1.44
C PHE A 379 17.58 -12.53 2.42
N SER A 380 17.67 -12.81 3.72
CA SER A 380 18.06 -11.82 4.73
C SER A 380 19.43 -11.20 4.43
N ASP A 381 20.44 -12.00 4.10
CA ASP A 381 21.78 -11.51 3.74
C ASP A 381 21.75 -10.62 2.47
N TYR A 382 20.89 -10.96 1.50
CA TYR A 382 20.69 -10.14 0.30
C TYR A 382 20.08 -8.77 0.64
N VAL A 383 19.02 -8.73 1.46
CA VAL A 383 18.40 -7.46 1.88
C VAL A 383 19.38 -6.61 2.67
N LEU A 384 20.09 -7.19 3.64
CA LEU A 384 21.10 -6.49 4.41
C LEU A 384 22.21 -5.90 3.54
N LYS A 385 22.61 -6.59 2.46
CA LYS A 385 23.58 -6.07 1.49
C LYS A 385 23.08 -4.81 0.78
N GLN A 386 21.80 -4.76 0.38
CA GLN A 386 21.22 -3.58 -0.27
C GLN A 386 21.17 -2.38 0.69
N VAL A 387 20.77 -2.63 1.94
CA VAL A 387 20.56 -1.60 2.96
C VAL A 387 21.88 -1.05 3.53
N ALA A 388 22.95 -1.87 3.54
CA ALA A 388 24.19 -1.58 4.26
C ALA A 388 24.78 -0.19 3.97
N SER A 389 24.98 0.18 2.69
CA SER A 389 25.65 1.44 2.35
C SER A 389 24.93 2.66 2.93
N ARG A 390 23.62 2.78 2.65
CA ARG A 390 22.80 3.91 3.10
C ARG A 390 22.58 3.91 4.60
N TYR A 391 22.39 2.75 5.21
CA TYR A 391 22.26 2.63 6.67
C TYR A 391 23.49 3.19 7.41
N HIS A 392 24.71 2.83 6.98
CA HIS A 392 25.93 3.34 7.62
C HIS A 392 26.13 4.85 7.37
N GLN A 393 25.74 5.36 6.20
CA GLN A 393 25.84 6.78 5.88
C GLN A 393 24.88 7.64 6.70
N MET A 394 23.65 7.18 6.91
CA MET A 394 22.61 7.95 7.61
C MET A 394 22.65 7.80 9.12
N GLY A 395 23.10 6.64 9.64
CA GLY A 395 23.19 6.39 11.07
C GLY A 395 21.85 6.50 11.81
N TRP A 396 21.93 6.62 13.14
CA TRP A 396 20.77 6.78 14.02
C TRP A 396 20.57 8.26 14.42
N PRO A 397 19.33 8.68 14.70
CA PRO A 397 19.06 10.04 15.17
C PRO A 397 19.73 10.30 16.54
N SER A 398 20.44 11.42 16.64
CA SER A 398 21.09 11.88 17.88
C SER A 398 20.28 12.97 18.58
N ASN A 399 20.11 12.87 19.90
CA ASN A 399 19.40 13.86 20.72
C ASN A 399 20.08 15.24 20.82
N SER A 400 21.24 15.44 20.17
CA SER A 400 22.00 16.69 20.14
C SER A 400 21.52 17.72 19.11
N ALA A 401 20.35 17.51 18.49
CA ALA A 401 19.74 18.43 17.52
C ALA A 401 19.18 19.75 18.14
N GLY A 402 19.64 20.11 19.34
CA GLY A 402 19.24 21.32 20.07
C GLY A 402 20.34 22.37 20.25
N THR A 403 21.55 22.18 19.72
CA THR A 403 22.60 23.21 19.73
C THR A 403 22.67 23.93 18.39
N GLU A 404 22.42 25.23 18.46
CA GLU A 404 22.47 26.20 17.36
C GLU A 404 23.72 26.07 16.49
N GLY A 405 23.52 26.09 15.18
CA GLY A 405 24.55 26.37 14.18
C GLY A 405 25.23 25.14 13.58
N SER A 406 24.79 24.73 12.38
CA SER A 406 25.49 23.81 11.46
C SER A 406 25.21 22.30 11.55
N VAL A 407 23.93 21.90 11.55
CA VAL A 407 23.49 20.70 10.83
C VAL A 407 22.19 21.08 10.12
N LEU A 408 22.14 20.91 8.80
CA LEU A 408 20.93 21.12 7.99
C LEU A 408 19.75 20.50 8.73
N GLN A 409 18.77 21.31 9.12
CA GLN A 409 17.49 20.85 9.67
C GLN A 409 16.98 19.78 8.71
N ALA A 410 17.06 18.50 9.11
CA ALA A 410 16.86 17.39 8.19
C ALA A 410 15.45 17.53 7.58
N SER A 411 15.35 17.39 6.26
CA SER A 411 14.03 17.40 5.64
C SER A 411 13.23 16.20 6.18
N TYR A 412 11.91 16.33 6.37
CA TYR A 412 11.03 15.23 6.80
C TYR A 412 11.29 13.94 6.00
N GLN A 413 11.53 14.07 4.69
CA GLN A 413 11.86 12.96 3.80
C GLN A 413 13.17 12.25 4.17
N THR A 414 14.16 12.98 4.67
CA THR A 414 15.42 12.41 5.18
C THR A 414 15.18 11.63 6.47
N GLU A 415 14.33 12.11 7.36
CA GLU A 415 13.99 11.41 8.61
C GLU A 415 13.20 10.12 8.33
N GLU A 416 12.24 10.17 7.40
CA GLU A 416 11.47 8.99 6.98
C GLU A 416 12.37 7.95 6.30
N LEU A 417 13.30 8.37 5.42
CA LEU A 417 14.29 7.46 4.85
C LEU A 417 15.20 6.85 5.93
N GLN A 418 15.67 7.65 6.90
CA GLN A 418 16.48 7.13 8.00
C GLN A 418 15.72 6.05 8.78
N ARG A 419 14.47 6.33 9.13
CA ARG A 419 13.59 5.39 9.83
C ARG A 419 13.38 4.11 9.01
N GLU A 420 13.10 4.22 7.72
CA GLU A 420 12.91 3.09 6.80
C GLU A 420 14.14 2.17 6.77
N LEU A 421 15.34 2.75 6.67
CA LEU A 421 16.59 1.99 6.67
C LEU A 421 16.88 1.32 8.02
N ILE A 422 16.60 2.00 9.13
CA ILE A 422 16.73 1.42 10.47
C ILE A 422 15.77 0.25 10.63
N MET A 423 14.51 0.40 10.20
CA MET A 423 13.51 -0.65 10.27
C MET A 423 13.95 -1.87 9.45
N LEU A 424 14.34 -1.68 8.19
CA LEU A 424 14.85 -2.78 7.36
C LEU A 424 16.09 -3.44 7.98
N ALA A 425 17.04 -2.66 8.47
CA ALA A 425 18.24 -3.22 9.10
C ALA A 425 17.90 -4.07 10.32
N CYS A 426 17.04 -3.58 11.23
CA CYS A 426 16.68 -4.30 12.45
C CYS A 426 15.82 -5.54 12.15
N SER A 427 14.80 -5.43 11.29
CA SER A 427 13.90 -6.53 10.93
C SER A 427 14.66 -7.70 10.27
N PHE A 428 15.67 -7.40 9.45
CA PHE A 428 16.46 -8.44 8.77
C PHE A 428 17.70 -8.90 9.54
N GLY A 429 17.85 -8.54 10.82
CA GLY A 429 18.87 -9.12 11.69
C GLY A 429 20.24 -8.42 11.66
N ASN A 430 20.30 -7.14 11.30
CA ASN A 430 21.54 -6.38 11.35
C ASN A 430 22.07 -6.26 12.78
N LYS A 431 23.25 -6.81 13.04
CA LYS A 431 23.86 -6.84 14.37
C LYS A 431 24.14 -5.46 14.96
N GLN A 432 24.47 -4.46 14.15
CA GLN A 432 24.70 -3.10 14.64
C GLN A 432 23.37 -2.45 15.05
N CYS A 433 22.31 -2.64 14.25
CA CYS A 433 20.96 -2.18 14.57
C CYS A 433 20.48 -2.77 15.89
N HIS A 434 20.60 -4.09 16.05
CA HIS A 434 20.24 -4.81 17.28
C HIS A 434 21.00 -4.31 18.49
N ARG A 435 22.33 -4.16 18.40
CA ARG A 435 23.14 -3.62 19.52
C ARG A 435 22.71 -2.21 19.91
N GLN A 436 22.41 -1.35 18.93
CA GLN A 436 21.99 0.02 19.20
C GLN A 436 20.61 0.07 19.85
N ALA A 437 19.64 -0.71 19.37
CA ALA A 437 18.32 -0.82 19.98
C ALA A 437 18.40 -1.34 21.43
N VAL A 438 19.20 -2.38 21.68
CA VAL A 438 19.46 -2.91 23.03
C VAL A 438 20.11 -1.86 23.94
N ALA A 439 21.04 -1.06 23.42
CA ALA A 439 21.66 0.03 24.20
C ALA A 439 20.63 1.09 24.60
N TYR A 440 19.75 1.48 23.67
CA TYR A 440 18.69 2.45 23.95
C TYR A 440 17.70 1.98 25.01
N ILE A 441 17.20 0.74 24.89
CA ILE A 441 16.23 0.21 25.85
C ILE A 441 16.88 -0.02 27.22
N SER A 442 18.16 -0.42 27.27
CA SER A 442 18.92 -0.56 28.51
C SER A 442 19.15 0.79 29.22
N ASP A 443 19.45 1.86 28.48
CA ASP A 443 19.54 3.22 29.04
C ASP A 443 18.18 3.67 29.59
N TRP A 444 17.09 3.35 28.89
CA TRP A 444 15.75 3.68 29.38
C TRP A 444 15.40 2.94 30.67
N ILE A 445 15.64 1.63 30.74
CA ILE A 445 15.38 0.82 31.94
C ILE A 445 16.20 1.33 33.13
N SER A 446 17.51 1.55 32.93
CA SER A 446 18.42 1.94 34.02
C SER A 446 18.20 3.38 34.51
N SER A 447 17.87 4.31 33.62
CA SER A 447 17.65 5.72 33.99
C SER A 447 16.20 6.05 34.36
N ASN A 448 15.27 5.14 34.03
CA ASN A 448 13.82 5.36 34.04
C ASN A 448 13.37 6.61 33.24
N LYS A 449 14.23 7.12 32.35
CA LYS A 449 13.96 8.27 31.47
C LYS A 449 14.02 7.82 30.02
N ASN A 450 12.90 7.94 29.32
CA ASN A 450 12.85 7.57 27.91
C ASN A 450 13.55 8.61 27.05
N ARG A 451 14.76 8.27 26.58
CA ARG A 451 15.57 9.12 25.69
C ARG A 451 15.54 8.65 24.25
N ILE A 452 14.68 7.69 23.93
CA ILE A 452 14.55 7.14 22.59
C ILE A 452 13.82 8.18 21.73
N PRO A 453 14.37 8.60 20.58
CA PRO A 453 13.68 9.53 19.69
C PRO A 453 12.32 8.98 19.24
N PRO A 454 11.23 9.78 19.30
CA PRO A 454 9.87 9.31 19.00
C PRO A 454 9.71 8.53 17.69
N ASN A 455 10.40 8.95 16.62
CA ASN A 455 10.29 8.34 15.28
C ASN A 455 10.83 6.91 15.18
N ILE A 456 11.60 6.43 16.17
CA ILE A 456 12.19 5.09 16.17
C ILE A 456 11.84 4.28 17.42
N ARG A 457 10.94 4.78 18.28
CA ARG A 457 10.57 4.12 19.54
C ARG A 457 9.96 2.75 19.32
N ASP A 458 9.05 2.64 18.36
CA ASP A 458 8.43 1.38 17.94
C ASP A 458 9.48 0.32 17.56
N ILE A 459 10.48 0.71 16.75
CA ILE A 459 11.56 -0.19 16.32
C ILE A 459 12.40 -0.61 17.53
N VAL A 460 12.77 0.33 18.41
CA VAL A 460 13.61 0.04 19.59
C VAL A 460 12.88 -0.85 20.59
N TYR A 461 11.60 -0.55 20.89
CA TYR A 461 10.81 -1.33 21.83
C TYR A 461 10.63 -2.76 21.33
N CYS A 462 10.17 -2.93 20.08
CA CYS A 462 9.96 -4.24 19.48
C CYS A 462 11.25 -5.05 19.42
N THR A 463 12.37 -4.43 18.98
CA THR A 463 13.67 -5.10 18.91
C THR A 463 14.18 -5.49 20.31
N GLY A 464 14.00 -4.63 21.30
CA GLY A 464 14.37 -4.92 22.69
C GLY A 464 13.58 -6.10 23.27
N VAL A 465 12.26 -6.12 23.08
CA VAL A 465 11.38 -7.21 23.54
C VAL A 465 11.67 -8.54 22.83
N SER A 466 12.06 -8.52 21.55
CA SER A 466 12.45 -9.73 20.82
C SER A 466 13.78 -10.32 21.30
N LEU A 467 14.78 -9.46 21.56
CA LEU A 467 16.15 -9.91 21.81
C LEU A 467 16.53 -10.11 23.28
N MET A 468 15.80 -9.48 24.21
CA MET A 468 16.12 -9.48 25.64
C MET A 468 15.21 -10.44 26.42
N ASP A 469 15.37 -10.46 27.75
CA ASP A 469 14.67 -11.38 28.65
C ASP A 469 13.25 -10.89 29.03
N GLU A 470 12.57 -11.73 29.82
CA GLU A 470 11.20 -11.47 30.30
C GLU A 470 11.09 -10.17 31.11
N ASP A 471 12.16 -9.73 31.78
CA ASP A 471 12.15 -8.48 32.56
C ASP A 471 11.91 -7.25 31.67
N VAL A 472 12.42 -7.26 30.43
CA VAL A 472 12.15 -6.20 29.46
C VAL A 472 10.68 -6.21 29.03
N TRP A 473 10.09 -7.38 28.84
CA TRP A 473 8.66 -7.50 28.51
C TRP A 473 7.80 -6.96 29.64
N GLU A 474 8.08 -7.34 30.89
CA GLU A 474 7.35 -6.85 32.07
C GLU A 474 7.54 -5.34 32.28
N PHE A 475 8.72 -4.81 31.98
CA PHE A 475 8.94 -3.36 31.99
C PHE A 475 8.06 -2.65 30.95
N ILE A 476 7.97 -3.15 29.72
CA ILE A 476 7.10 -2.57 28.68
C ILE A 476 5.62 -2.70 29.08
N TRP A 477 5.21 -3.84 29.65
CA TRP A 477 3.85 -4.07 30.16
C TRP A 477 3.48 -3.06 31.26
N MET A 478 4.38 -2.84 32.22
CA MET A 478 4.22 -1.81 33.24
C MET A 478 4.11 -0.41 32.60
N LYS A 479 4.95 -0.09 31.62
CA LYS A 479 4.92 1.21 30.94
C LYS A 479 3.60 1.45 30.20
N PHE A 480 3.07 0.42 29.52
CA PHE A 480 1.77 0.46 28.84
C PHE A 480 0.64 0.86 29.79
N HIS A 481 0.59 0.27 31.00
CA HIS A 481 -0.42 0.62 32.00
C HIS A 481 -0.19 1.97 32.69
N SER A 482 1.06 2.43 32.78
CA SER A 482 1.40 3.67 33.49
C SER A 482 1.28 4.95 32.66
N THR A 483 1.41 4.84 31.33
CA THR A 483 1.40 6.02 30.45
C THR A 483 -0.02 6.50 30.20
N ASN A 484 -0.18 7.82 30.02
CA ASN A 484 -1.44 8.43 29.56
C ASN A 484 -1.35 8.88 28.10
N ALA A 485 -0.16 8.81 27.49
CA ALA A 485 0.02 9.18 26.09
C ALA A 485 -0.55 8.09 25.18
N VAL A 486 -1.64 8.41 24.49
CA VAL A 486 -2.37 7.49 23.62
C VAL A 486 -1.48 6.96 22.49
N SER A 487 -0.65 7.81 21.90
CA SER A 487 0.32 7.44 20.87
C SER A 487 1.37 6.44 21.38
N GLU A 488 1.80 6.57 22.63
CA GLU A 488 2.77 5.66 23.24
C GLU A 488 2.16 4.32 23.62
N LYS A 489 0.92 4.30 24.13
CA LYS A 489 0.20 3.06 24.46
C LYS A 489 0.17 2.11 23.26
N LYS A 490 -0.16 2.62 22.07
CA LYS A 490 -0.24 1.84 20.84
C LYS A 490 1.07 1.12 20.52
N ILE A 491 2.19 1.84 20.52
CA ILE A 491 3.52 1.28 20.18
C ILE A 491 4.08 0.38 21.29
N LEU A 492 3.73 0.61 22.56
CA LEU A 492 4.08 -0.28 23.67
C LEU A 492 3.32 -1.61 23.56
N LEU A 493 2.03 -1.55 23.24
CA LEU A 493 1.20 -2.74 23.04
C LEU A 493 1.68 -3.57 21.86
N GLU A 494 2.02 -2.92 20.75
CA GLU A 494 2.63 -3.58 19.59
C GLU A 494 3.97 -4.23 19.96
N ALA A 495 4.85 -3.53 20.69
CA ALA A 495 6.15 -4.06 21.10
C ALA A 495 6.06 -5.34 21.93
N LEU A 496 5.05 -5.48 22.80
CA LEU A 496 4.83 -6.69 23.60
C LEU A 496 4.57 -7.94 22.74
N THR A 497 4.08 -7.75 21.52
CA THR A 497 3.85 -8.84 20.55
C THR A 497 5.11 -9.30 19.83
N CYS A 498 6.22 -8.56 19.96
CA CYS A 498 7.51 -8.89 19.33
C CYS A 498 8.34 -9.92 20.12
N SER A 499 7.84 -10.43 21.25
CA SER A 499 8.59 -11.41 22.05
C SER A 499 8.84 -12.71 21.32
N ASP A 500 10.05 -13.26 21.42
CA ASP A 500 10.37 -14.59 20.92
C ASP A 500 9.85 -15.71 21.86
N ASN A 501 9.34 -15.35 23.04
CA ASN A 501 8.80 -16.28 24.02
C ASN A 501 7.30 -16.55 23.78
N THR A 502 6.98 -17.74 23.27
CA THR A 502 5.61 -18.18 22.99
C THR A 502 4.69 -18.15 24.21
N PHE A 503 5.23 -18.31 25.43
CA PHE A 503 4.43 -18.20 26.65
C PHE A 503 3.92 -16.77 26.88
N LEU A 504 4.78 -15.77 26.68
CA LEU A 504 4.43 -14.36 26.82
C LEU A 504 3.43 -13.91 25.75
N LEU A 505 3.61 -14.38 24.50
CA LEU A 505 2.64 -14.13 23.43
C LEU A 505 1.26 -14.73 23.74
N ASN A 506 1.22 -15.99 24.21
CA ASN A 506 -0.03 -16.63 24.61
C ASN A 506 -0.66 -15.97 25.84
N ARG A 507 0.16 -15.51 26.81
CA ARG A 507 -0.31 -14.72 27.95
C ARG A 507 -0.99 -13.45 27.45
N LEU A 508 -0.33 -12.68 26.58
CA LEU A 508 -0.88 -11.45 26.02
C LEU A 508 -2.19 -11.68 25.26
N LEU A 509 -2.28 -12.72 24.43
CA LEU A 509 -3.52 -13.11 23.76
C LEU A 509 -4.66 -13.33 24.76
N ASN A 510 -4.43 -14.09 25.83
CA ASN A 510 -5.46 -14.34 26.84
C ASN A 510 -5.84 -13.07 27.63
N LEU A 511 -4.87 -12.21 27.93
CA LEU A 511 -5.13 -10.92 28.58
C LEU A 511 -5.91 -9.96 27.67
N SER A 512 -5.76 -10.07 26.35
CA SER A 512 -6.41 -9.16 25.39
C SER A 512 -7.94 -9.16 25.47
N LEU A 513 -8.58 -10.27 25.85
CA LEU A 513 -10.03 -10.32 26.02
C LEU A 513 -10.52 -9.78 27.37
N SER A 514 -9.61 -9.38 28.27
CA SER A 514 -9.94 -8.77 29.56
C SER A 514 -9.95 -7.26 29.43
N SER A 515 -11.14 -6.65 29.36
CA SER A 515 -11.35 -5.22 29.09
C SER A 515 -10.65 -4.27 30.06
N ASP A 516 -10.44 -4.70 31.31
CA ASP A 516 -9.74 -3.90 32.33
C ASP A 516 -8.22 -3.82 32.08
N LEU A 517 -7.69 -4.71 31.25
CA LEU A 517 -6.26 -4.81 30.98
C LEU A 517 -5.91 -4.29 29.58
N VAL A 518 -6.71 -4.64 28.58
CA VAL A 518 -6.52 -4.18 27.20
C VAL A 518 -7.83 -3.57 26.71
N PRO A 519 -7.83 -2.32 26.22
CA PRO A 519 -9.03 -1.69 25.67
C PRO A 519 -9.63 -2.53 24.52
N GLU A 520 -10.95 -2.61 24.46
CA GLU A 520 -11.64 -3.45 23.47
C GLU A 520 -11.30 -3.11 22.01
N GLN A 521 -10.99 -1.84 21.74
CA GLN A 521 -10.58 -1.36 20.41
C GLN A 521 -9.19 -1.85 19.98
N ASP A 522 -8.34 -2.26 20.93
CA ASP A 522 -6.94 -2.65 20.67
C ASP A 522 -6.77 -4.18 20.56
N VAL A 523 -7.80 -4.97 20.90
CA VAL A 523 -7.76 -6.45 20.89
C VAL A 523 -7.44 -7.01 19.51
N ILE A 524 -8.06 -6.46 18.47
CA ILE A 524 -7.82 -6.89 17.09
C ILE A 524 -6.35 -6.68 16.72
N ASP A 525 -5.78 -5.53 17.10
CA ASP A 525 -4.39 -5.22 16.80
C ASP A 525 -3.44 -6.17 17.55
N VAL A 526 -3.73 -6.54 18.79
CA VAL A 526 -2.96 -7.58 19.51
C VAL A 526 -2.96 -8.91 18.76
N ILE A 527 -4.13 -9.40 18.35
CA ILE A 527 -4.25 -10.69 17.65
C ILE A 527 -3.48 -10.66 16.32
N ILE A 528 -3.64 -9.57 15.56
CA ILE A 528 -2.95 -9.39 14.28
C ILE A 528 -1.44 -9.33 14.48
N HIS A 529 -0.95 -8.51 15.41
CA HIS A 529 0.49 -8.35 15.64
C HIS A 529 1.15 -9.62 16.17
N VAL A 530 0.49 -10.38 17.05
CA VAL A 530 0.97 -11.74 17.43
C VAL A 530 0.97 -12.69 16.23
N GLY A 531 0.02 -12.56 15.30
CA GLY A 531 0.00 -13.29 14.03
C GLY A 531 1.16 -12.97 13.08
N ARG A 532 1.66 -11.72 13.11
CA ARG A 532 2.83 -11.29 12.34
C ARG A 532 4.12 -11.93 12.85
N ASN A 533 4.25 -12.06 14.18
CA ASN A 533 5.41 -12.67 14.82
C ASN A 533 5.55 -14.16 14.39
N PRO A 534 6.72 -14.58 13.84
CA PRO A 534 6.93 -15.98 13.44
C PRO A 534 6.67 -17.01 14.55
N GLN A 535 6.98 -16.68 15.81
CA GLN A 535 6.72 -17.54 16.97
C GLN A 535 5.25 -17.51 17.42
N GLY A 536 4.55 -16.39 17.16
CA GLY A 536 3.16 -16.16 17.54
C GLY A 536 2.11 -16.62 16.53
N ARG A 537 2.49 -16.77 15.26
CA ARG A 537 1.57 -17.02 14.13
C ARG A 537 0.59 -18.17 14.36
N ASN A 538 1.10 -19.34 14.74
CA ASN A 538 0.27 -20.51 15.01
C ASN A 538 -0.62 -20.31 16.24
N LEU A 539 -0.15 -19.56 17.25
CA LEU A 539 -0.92 -19.24 18.44
C LEU A 539 -2.08 -18.31 18.08
N ALA A 540 -1.82 -17.24 17.33
CA ALA A 540 -2.85 -16.30 16.89
C ALA A 540 -3.91 -16.96 16.01
N TRP A 541 -3.49 -17.78 15.03
CA TRP A 541 -4.42 -18.50 14.15
C TRP A 541 -5.30 -19.50 14.92
N LYS A 542 -4.70 -20.24 15.86
CA LYS A 542 -5.45 -21.13 16.75
C LYS A 542 -6.42 -20.35 17.64
N TYR A 543 -5.93 -19.29 18.28
CA TYR A 543 -6.72 -18.44 19.18
C TYR A 543 -7.92 -17.81 18.47
N PHE A 544 -7.70 -17.27 17.27
CA PHE A 544 -8.76 -16.72 16.42
C PHE A 544 -9.88 -17.74 16.15
N ARG A 545 -9.53 -18.98 15.75
CA ARG A 545 -10.52 -20.04 15.51
C ARG A 545 -11.25 -20.46 16.78
N GLU A 546 -10.54 -20.64 17.89
CA GLU A 546 -11.12 -21.06 19.17
C GLU A 546 -12.01 -19.98 19.82
N LYS A 547 -11.75 -18.71 19.53
CA LYS A 547 -12.48 -17.55 20.06
C LYS A 547 -13.41 -16.92 19.02
N TRP A 548 -13.63 -17.57 17.87
CA TRP A 548 -14.38 -17.01 16.76
C TRP A 548 -15.76 -16.50 17.17
N ASP A 549 -16.53 -17.27 17.94
CA ASP A 549 -17.88 -16.86 18.36
C ASP A 549 -17.87 -15.56 19.16
N ILE A 550 -16.86 -15.36 20.04
CA ILE A 550 -16.70 -14.14 20.84
C ILE A 550 -16.29 -12.97 19.95
N LEU A 551 -15.31 -13.20 19.06
CA LEU A 551 -14.77 -12.17 18.17
C LEU A 551 -15.82 -11.73 17.15
N ASN A 552 -16.57 -12.67 16.58
CA ASN A 552 -17.63 -12.40 15.62
C ASN A 552 -18.83 -11.73 16.29
N ALA A 553 -19.20 -12.11 17.52
CA ALA A 553 -20.25 -11.40 18.25
C ALA A 553 -19.88 -9.96 18.59
N ARG A 554 -18.59 -9.67 18.84
CA ARG A 554 -18.12 -8.33 19.19
C ARG A 554 -17.86 -7.43 17.97
N TYR A 555 -17.33 -7.99 16.90
CA TYR A 555 -16.81 -7.22 15.75
C TYR A 555 -17.44 -7.61 14.41
N GLY A 556 -18.29 -8.63 14.35
CA GLY A 556 -18.80 -9.20 13.09
C GLY A 556 -19.62 -8.23 12.25
N GLU A 557 -20.41 -7.37 12.90
CA GLU A 557 -21.22 -6.29 12.29
C GLU A 557 -20.53 -4.92 12.38
N ALA A 558 -19.31 -4.85 12.94
CA ALA A 558 -18.59 -3.60 13.03
C ALA A 558 -17.84 -3.35 11.72
N LEU A 559 -18.21 -2.24 11.05
CA LEU A 559 -17.57 -1.72 9.85
C LEU A 559 -16.04 -1.82 9.94
N PHE A 560 -15.41 -2.38 8.90
CA PHE A 560 -13.97 -2.66 8.77
C PHE A 560 -13.35 -3.64 9.77
N MET A 561 -13.89 -3.83 10.98
CA MET A 561 -13.21 -4.54 12.07
C MET A 561 -13.10 -6.04 11.80
N ASN A 562 -14.18 -6.68 11.34
CA ASN A 562 -14.16 -8.09 10.97
C ASN A 562 -13.17 -8.37 9.82
N SER A 563 -13.25 -7.55 8.76
CA SER A 563 -12.36 -7.62 7.60
C SER A 563 -10.89 -7.41 7.99
N LYS A 564 -10.61 -6.46 8.89
CA LYS A 564 -9.27 -6.19 9.43
C LYS A 564 -8.74 -7.41 10.20
N LEU A 565 -9.54 -7.99 11.09
CA LEU A 565 -9.16 -9.16 11.88
C LEU A 565 -8.88 -10.38 11.01
N ILE A 566 -9.83 -10.75 10.12
CA ILE A 566 -9.70 -11.89 9.21
C ILE A 566 -8.48 -11.69 8.31
N GLY A 567 -8.35 -10.52 7.68
CA GLY A 567 -7.22 -10.21 6.81
C GLY A 567 -5.89 -10.30 7.55
N GLY A 568 -5.77 -9.68 8.72
CA GLY A 568 -4.52 -9.64 9.47
C GLY A 568 -4.08 -10.98 10.06
N VAL A 569 -5.02 -11.81 10.55
CA VAL A 569 -4.65 -13.13 11.12
C VAL A 569 -4.32 -14.16 10.03
N THR A 570 -4.88 -14.01 8.83
CA THR A 570 -4.65 -14.94 7.71
C THR A 570 -3.51 -14.51 6.78
N GLU A 571 -3.05 -13.25 6.86
CA GLU A 571 -2.07 -12.64 5.95
C GLU A 571 -0.77 -13.45 5.79
N PHE A 572 -0.33 -14.12 6.86
CA PHE A 572 0.94 -14.85 6.89
C PHE A 572 0.79 -16.36 6.69
N LEU A 573 -0.43 -16.85 6.43
CA LEU A 573 -0.66 -18.25 6.11
C LEU A 573 -0.17 -18.53 4.69
N ASN A 574 0.69 -19.53 4.53
CA ASN A 574 1.36 -19.81 3.26
C ASN A 574 1.71 -21.30 3.02
N THR A 575 1.22 -22.20 3.87
CA THR A 575 1.40 -23.66 3.72
C THR A 575 0.11 -24.37 3.31
N GLU A 576 0.25 -25.54 2.66
CA GLU A 576 -0.90 -26.39 2.27
C GLU A 576 -1.77 -26.78 3.47
N LYS A 577 -1.14 -27.01 4.63
CA LYS A 577 -1.85 -27.33 5.88
C LYS A 577 -2.71 -26.15 6.35
N GLU A 578 -2.14 -24.95 6.41
CA GLU A 578 -2.88 -23.74 6.81
C GLU A 578 -4.00 -23.42 5.84
N LEU A 579 -3.77 -23.62 4.53
CA LEU A 579 -4.80 -23.47 3.51
C LEU A 579 -5.96 -24.44 3.72
N TYR A 580 -5.68 -25.71 4.01
CA TYR A 580 -6.72 -26.68 4.35
C TYR A 580 -7.49 -26.28 5.61
N GLU A 581 -6.79 -25.89 6.66
CA GLU A 581 -7.40 -25.42 7.92
C GLU A 581 -8.30 -24.19 7.70
N LEU A 582 -7.90 -23.26 6.84
CA LEU A 582 -8.72 -22.10 6.48
C LEU A 582 -9.97 -22.52 5.71
N LYS A 583 -9.86 -23.46 4.76
CA LYS A 583 -11.01 -24.00 4.02
C LYS A 583 -12.01 -24.69 4.95
N GLU A 584 -11.52 -25.50 5.88
CA GLU A 584 -12.34 -26.15 6.90
C GLU A 584 -13.01 -25.11 7.82
N PHE A 585 -12.26 -24.11 8.27
CA PHE A 585 -12.79 -23.04 9.10
C PHE A 585 -13.93 -22.31 8.40
N ILE A 586 -13.76 -21.89 7.15
CA ILE A 586 -14.79 -21.22 6.33
C ILE A 586 -16.07 -22.07 6.23
N GLN A 587 -15.93 -23.38 6.05
CA GLN A 587 -17.08 -24.29 5.99
C GLN A 587 -17.80 -24.41 7.33
N SER A 588 -17.05 -24.40 8.44
CA SER A 588 -17.59 -24.58 9.79
C SER A 588 -18.18 -23.31 10.42
N SER A 589 -17.64 -22.12 10.07
CA SER A 589 -18.00 -20.84 10.69
C SER A 589 -19.35 -20.27 10.24
N GLY A 590 -20.01 -20.89 9.25
CA GLY A 590 -21.27 -20.43 8.69
C GLY A 590 -21.16 -19.21 7.75
N VAL A 591 -22.29 -18.81 7.18
CA VAL A 591 -22.46 -17.83 6.08
C VAL A 591 -22.14 -16.37 6.47
N GLY A 592 -21.74 -16.10 7.72
CA GLY A 592 -21.65 -14.76 8.30
C GLY A 592 -20.37 -13.95 8.04
N ALA A 593 -19.43 -14.41 7.21
CA ALA A 593 -18.08 -13.84 7.17
C ALA A 593 -17.81 -12.80 6.07
N GLY A 594 -18.86 -12.36 5.36
CA GLY A 594 -18.78 -11.31 4.34
C GLY A 594 -17.72 -11.58 3.24
N PRO A 595 -17.30 -10.54 2.49
CA PRO A 595 -16.29 -10.68 1.44
C PRO A 595 -14.86 -10.94 1.96
N ALA A 596 -14.62 -10.85 3.28
CA ALA A 596 -13.30 -10.97 3.88
C ALA A 596 -12.71 -12.39 3.83
N LEU A 597 -13.50 -13.43 4.14
CA LEU A 597 -13.02 -14.81 4.10
C LEU A 597 -12.68 -15.31 2.67
N PRO A 598 -13.50 -15.08 1.64
CA PRO A 598 -13.13 -15.40 0.26
C PRO A 598 -11.83 -14.72 -0.18
N ARG A 599 -11.66 -13.44 0.17
CA ARG A 599 -10.44 -12.67 -0.10
C ARG A 599 -9.23 -13.26 0.61
N ALA A 600 -9.36 -13.58 1.90
CA ALA A 600 -8.30 -14.25 2.66
C ALA A 600 -7.92 -15.60 2.03
N LEU A 601 -8.90 -16.39 1.61
CA LEU A 601 -8.67 -17.66 0.94
C LEU A 601 -7.85 -17.49 -0.35
N GLU A 602 -8.23 -16.54 -1.22
CA GLU A 602 -7.50 -16.27 -2.46
C GLU A 602 -6.04 -15.85 -2.20
N ILE A 603 -5.81 -15.01 -1.18
CA ILE A 603 -4.47 -14.58 -0.78
C ILE A 603 -3.62 -15.78 -0.33
N VAL A 604 -4.16 -16.62 0.55
CA VAL A 604 -3.44 -17.80 1.08
C VAL A 604 -3.16 -18.82 -0.04
N GLU A 605 -4.12 -19.04 -0.95
CA GLU A 605 -3.90 -19.87 -2.14
C GLU A 605 -2.79 -19.30 -3.03
N GLY A 606 -2.76 -17.98 -3.20
CA GLY A 606 -1.70 -17.27 -3.92
C GLY A 606 -0.32 -17.48 -3.29
N ASN A 607 -0.23 -17.41 -1.96
CA ASN A 607 1.00 -17.60 -1.21
C ASN A 607 1.53 -19.05 -1.37
N VAL A 608 0.66 -20.05 -1.17
CA VAL A 608 0.99 -21.47 -1.35
C VAL A 608 1.46 -21.75 -2.78
N ARG A 609 0.75 -21.20 -3.77
CA ARG A 609 1.09 -21.33 -5.18
C ARG A 609 2.46 -20.70 -5.50
N TRP A 610 2.77 -19.53 -4.93
CA TRP A 610 4.07 -18.90 -5.12
C TRP A 610 5.21 -19.81 -4.62
N HIS A 611 5.04 -20.46 -3.47
CA HIS A 611 6.01 -21.44 -2.97
C HIS A 611 6.25 -22.59 -3.94
N ARG A 612 5.17 -23.12 -4.53
CA ARG A 612 5.23 -24.23 -5.48
C ARG A 612 5.95 -23.84 -6.78
N LEU A 613 5.69 -22.64 -7.30
CA LEU A 613 6.13 -22.25 -8.65
C LEU A 613 7.47 -21.49 -8.66
N HIS A 614 7.72 -20.65 -7.65
CA HIS A 614 8.76 -19.61 -7.74
C HIS A 614 9.88 -19.74 -6.70
N ARG A 615 9.61 -20.35 -5.53
CA ARG A 615 10.60 -20.45 -4.43
C ARG A 615 11.96 -20.98 -4.89
N ARG A 616 11.98 -22.08 -5.66
CA ARG A 616 13.24 -22.68 -6.13
C ARG A 616 14.01 -21.75 -7.07
N GLN A 617 13.33 -21.14 -8.04
CA GLN A 617 13.96 -20.22 -8.99
C GLN A 617 14.50 -18.97 -8.28
N PHE A 618 13.74 -18.46 -7.31
CA PHE A 618 14.12 -17.32 -6.49
C PHE A 618 15.43 -17.59 -5.74
N TYR A 619 15.52 -18.71 -5.02
CA TYR A 619 16.76 -19.07 -4.31
C TYR A 619 17.93 -19.45 -5.22
N GLN A 620 17.67 -19.96 -6.43
CA GLN A 620 18.71 -20.17 -7.43
C GLN A 620 19.32 -18.83 -7.88
N TRP A 621 18.48 -17.81 -8.08
CA TRP A 621 18.94 -16.47 -8.41
C TRP A 621 19.78 -15.87 -7.28
N LEU A 622 19.33 -15.97 -6.02
CA LEU A 622 20.07 -15.43 -4.87
C LEU A 622 21.47 -16.04 -4.71
N ARG A 623 21.63 -17.34 -5.00
CA ARG A 623 22.94 -18.01 -4.95
C ARG A 623 23.89 -17.55 -6.04
N LYS A 624 23.37 -17.24 -7.23
CA LYS A 624 24.17 -16.94 -8.41
C LYS A 624 23.46 -15.89 -9.26
N PRO A 625 23.47 -14.62 -8.82
CA PRO A 625 22.88 -13.56 -9.61
C PRO A 625 23.66 -13.43 -10.92
N PRO A 626 22.99 -13.31 -12.08
CA PRO A 626 23.68 -13.08 -13.35
C PRO A 626 24.42 -11.74 -13.28
N SER A 627 25.60 -11.67 -13.90
CA SER A 627 26.36 -10.43 -14.01
C SER A 627 25.57 -9.39 -14.80
N LEU A 628 25.53 -8.15 -14.31
CA LEU A 628 25.08 -7.00 -15.09
C LEU A 628 26.08 -6.80 -16.23
N GLY A 629 25.75 -7.34 -17.40
CA GLY A 629 26.54 -7.27 -18.63
C GLY A 629 26.05 -6.18 -19.57
#